data_AF-A0A847LZQ5-F1
#
_entry.id   AF-A0A847LZQ5-F1
#
_cell.length_a   1.000
_cell.length_b   1.000
_cell.length_c   1.000
_cell.angle_alpha   90.00
_cell.angle_beta   90.00
_cell.angle_gamma   90.00
#
_symmetry.space_group_name_H-M   'P 1'
#
loop_
_entity.id
_entity.type
_entity.pdbx_description
1 polymer ?
#
loop_
_entity_poly.entity_id
_entity_poly.type
_entity_poly.pdbx_seq_one_letter_code
_entity_poly.pdbx_strand_id
1 'polypeptide(L)'
;DIIPNQDNVPTQNRATMMDFSNVAGGSFTTEQKKVMKTSLALANWDVILASSSRTVTNQAKSYTQEAPSKQFGKVLGVRVHFPVEPFNSWARIQPPFEIPAFEAMTKVADDGTIQAPTAEDKASKFTRFENGYGVVKNVGVIKSVAVNVYGLNFPHGLSAVLIDADGNENVVFMGYLKFDGWGELRWDNPQYVENVRNRELRLYPLYPKSTPFVKFGGFIIQRDGATEGGDFVAYFKDVKVIYDKAVIETDRDIDDEGLWNIIQDRETARKNAEMSRFGQQQVLRYLEAQKKATESGFTPATTTK
;
A
#
# COMPACT_ATOMS: atom_id res chain seq x y z
N ASP A 1 -1.88 -6.78 -15.54
CA ASP A 1 -2.38 -5.40 -15.36
C ASP A 1 -3.42 -5.07 -16.42
N ILE A 2 -4.24 -4.06 -16.18
CA ILE A 2 -5.35 -3.53 -17.00
C ILE A 2 -5.23 -2.01 -17.03
N ILE A 3 -5.86 -1.35 -18.01
CA ILE A 3 -5.75 0.09 -18.28
C ILE A 3 -4.33 0.53 -18.74
N PRO A 4 -4.16 0.87 -20.02
CA PRO A 4 -2.91 1.39 -20.53
C PRO A 4 -2.59 2.80 -19.98
N ASN A 5 -1.31 3.09 -19.74
CA ASN A 5 -0.82 4.47 -19.60
C ASN A 5 -0.78 5.18 -20.97
N GLN A 6 -0.28 6.43 -20.99
CA GLN A 6 -0.12 7.20 -22.24
C GLN A 6 0.77 6.49 -23.28
N ASP A 7 1.62 5.55 -22.85
CA ASP A 7 2.51 4.73 -23.69
C ASP A 7 1.93 3.34 -24.02
N ASN A 8 0.64 3.13 -23.78
CA ASN A 8 -0.09 1.89 -24.03
C ASN A 8 0.35 0.66 -23.21
N VAL A 9 1.02 0.86 -22.08
CA VAL A 9 1.43 -0.22 -21.15
C VAL A 9 0.36 -0.39 -20.07
N PRO A 10 -0.24 -1.59 -19.88
CA PRO A 10 -1.18 -1.83 -18.79
C PRO A 10 -0.52 -1.58 -17.44
N THR A 11 -1.06 -0.66 -16.63
CA THR A 11 -0.42 -0.21 -15.38
C THR A 11 -1.17 -0.60 -14.11
N GLN A 12 -2.43 -1.00 -14.21
CA GLN A 12 -3.28 -1.22 -13.03
C GLN A 12 -3.50 -2.71 -12.74
N ASN A 13 -3.34 -3.12 -11.50
CA ASN A 13 -3.65 -4.47 -11.07
C ASN A 13 -5.18 -4.64 -10.96
N ARG A 14 -5.73 -5.55 -11.77
CA ARG A 14 -7.18 -5.82 -11.87
C ARG A 14 -7.83 -6.13 -10.52
N ALA A 15 -7.19 -6.97 -9.72
CA ALA A 15 -7.75 -7.44 -8.46
C ALA A 15 -7.88 -6.32 -7.42
N THR A 16 -7.04 -5.29 -7.50
CA THR A 16 -6.91 -4.25 -6.46
C THR A 16 -7.30 -2.85 -6.92
N MET A 17 -7.91 -2.74 -8.11
CA MET A 17 -8.26 -1.44 -8.68
C MET A 17 -9.42 -0.72 -7.96
N MET A 18 -9.16 0.48 -7.49
CA MET A 18 -10.11 1.37 -6.86
C MET A 18 -10.45 2.54 -7.80
N ASP A 19 -11.72 2.92 -7.82
CA ASP A 19 -12.23 4.07 -8.57
C ASP A 19 -12.64 5.18 -7.60
N PHE A 20 -11.87 6.27 -7.58
CA PHE A 20 -12.13 7.43 -6.72
C PHE A 20 -13.02 8.48 -7.40
N SER A 21 -13.38 8.30 -8.66
CA SER A 21 -14.15 9.30 -9.43
C SER A 21 -15.57 9.49 -8.92
N ASN A 22 -16.14 8.47 -8.28
CA ASN A 22 -17.49 8.51 -7.71
C ASN A 22 -17.59 9.37 -6.44
N VAL A 23 -16.48 9.54 -5.72
CA VAL A 23 -16.40 10.37 -4.51
C VAL A 23 -15.96 11.80 -4.85
N ALA A 24 -15.43 12.01 -6.05
CA ALA A 24 -15.04 13.32 -6.54
C ALA A 24 -16.27 14.17 -6.91
N GLY A 25 -16.22 15.46 -6.56
CA GLY A 25 -17.29 16.41 -6.90
C GLY A 25 -17.60 16.48 -8.40
N GLY A 26 -18.80 16.94 -8.75
CA GLY A 26 -19.28 17.01 -10.13
C GLY A 26 -18.52 17.97 -11.07
N SER A 27 -17.54 18.71 -10.56
CA SER A 27 -16.76 19.70 -11.30
C SER A 27 -15.70 19.10 -12.24
N PHE A 28 -15.40 17.80 -12.13
CA PHE A 28 -14.38 17.15 -12.95
C PHE A 28 -14.93 16.57 -14.26
N THR A 29 -14.18 16.74 -15.34
CA THR A 29 -14.50 16.19 -16.67
C THR A 29 -14.35 14.67 -16.69
N THR A 30 -14.96 14.01 -17.69
CA THR A 30 -14.84 12.55 -17.87
C THR A 30 -13.38 12.10 -17.99
N GLU A 31 -12.52 12.87 -18.67
CA GLU A 31 -11.09 12.56 -18.79
C GLU A 31 -10.36 12.69 -17.44
N GLN A 32 -10.67 13.71 -16.64
CA GLN A 32 -10.08 13.84 -15.30
C GLN A 32 -10.51 12.70 -14.37
N LYS A 33 -11.76 12.23 -14.50
CA LYS A 33 -12.28 11.08 -13.75
C LYS A 33 -11.59 9.77 -14.10
N LYS A 34 -11.10 9.58 -15.34
CA LYS A 34 -10.34 8.37 -15.70
C LYS A 34 -9.02 8.25 -14.94
N VAL A 35 -8.37 9.39 -14.63
CA VAL A 35 -7.11 9.44 -13.87
C VAL A 35 -7.33 9.19 -12.37
N MET A 36 -8.58 9.19 -11.91
CA MET A 36 -8.97 8.85 -10.53
C MET A 36 -9.11 7.34 -10.31
N LYS A 37 -8.62 6.50 -11.21
CA LYS A 37 -8.53 5.05 -11.03
C LYS A 37 -7.09 4.67 -10.70
N THR A 38 -6.87 3.96 -9.61
CA THR A 38 -5.54 3.40 -9.27
C THR A 38 -5.67 2.01 -8.66
N SER A 39 -4.56 1.33 -8.46
CA SER A 39 -4.50 -0.02 -7.89
C SER A 39 -3.21 -0.22 -7.11
N LEU A 40 -3.08 -1.35 -6.41
CA LEU A 40 -1.85 -1.74 -5.73
C LEU A 40 -0.76 -2.27 -6.67
N ALA A 41 -0.81 -1.94 -7.97
CA ALA A 41 0.24 -2.29 -8.92
C ALA A 41 1.60 -1.77 -8.47
N LEU A 42 2.66 -2.54 -8.72
CA LEU A 42 3.98 -2.35 -8.10
C LEU A 42 4.60 -0.97 -8.40
N ALA A 43 4.33 -0.41 -9.59
CA ALA A 43 4.85 0.90 -9.99
C ALA A 43 4.06 2.10 -9.42
N ASN A 44 2.88 1.87 -8.83
CA ASN A 44 2.04 2.94 -8.27
C ASN A 44 2.40 3.29 -6.82
N TRP A 45 3.35 2.57 -6.22
CA TRP A 45 3.72 2.79 -4.83
C TRP A 45 4.55 4.06 -4.69
N ASP A 46 4.27 4.84 -3.65
CA ASP A 46 4.96 6.10 -3.41
C ASP A 46 6.19 5.89 -2.53
N VAL A 47 7.27 6.60 -2.85
CA VAL A 47 8.46 6.72 -2.00
C VAL A 47 8.47 8.10 -1.36
N ILE A 48 8.22 8.14 -0.06
CA ILE A 48 8.16 9.37 0.73
C ILE A 48 9.44 9.50 1.54
N LEU A 49 10.26 10.49 1.20
CA LEU A 49 11.50 10.76 1.93
C LEU A 49 11.24 11.52 3.25
N ALA A 50 12.19 11.50 4.16
CA ALA A 50 12.24 12.42 5.30
C ALA A 50 12.26 13.88 4.82
N SER A 51 11.65 14.80 5.57
CA SER A 51 11.54 16.23 5.18
C SER A 51 12.90 16.86 4.85
N SER A 52 13.93 16.55 5.64
CA SER A 52 15.32 17.00 5.43
C SER A 52 15.96 16.44 4.15
N SER A 53 15.40 15.38 3.58
CA SER A 53 15.90 14.68 2.39
C SER A 53 15.04 14.94 1.14
N ARG A 54 13.93 15.69 1.25
CA ARG A 54 12.99 15.98 0.16
C ARG A 54 13.45 17.11 -0.76
N THR A 55 14.65 17.02 -1.31
CA THR A 55 15.04 17.89 -2.44
C THR A 55 14.34 17.46 -3.73
N VAL A 56 14.22 18.35 -4.72
CA VAL A 56 13.59 18.02 -6.01
C VAL A 56 14.32 16.86 -6.70
N THR A 57 15.65 16.87 -6.66
CA THR A 57 16.49 15.81 -7.23
C THR A 57 16.27 14.47 -6.54
N ASN A 58 16.22 14.46 -5.20
CA ASN A 58 16.03 13.21 -4.45
C ASN A 58 14.65 12.63 -4.70
N GLN A 59 13.62 13.48 -4.74
CA GLN A 59 12.25 13.05 -5.05
C GLN A 59 12.15 12.48 -6.47
N ALA A 60 12.74 13.14 -7.47
CA ALA A 60 12.71 12.66 -8.86
C ALA A 60 13.44 11.31 -9.05
N LYS A 61 14.46 11.03 -8.24
CA LYS A 61 15.23 9.78 -8.27
C LYS A 61 14.70 8.69 -7.34
N SER A 62 13.66 8.97 -6.55
CA SER A 62 13.07 8.02 -5.61
C SER A 62 11.71 7.55 -6.11
N TYR A 63 11.60 6.30 -6.53
CA TYR A 63 10.40 5.75 -7.16
C TYR A 63 10.34 4.24 -7.00
N THR A 64 9.17 3.68 -7.29
CA THR A 64 8.97 2.23 -7.37
C THR A 64 8.80 1.79 -8.81
N GLN A 65 9.19 0.55 -9.10
CA GLN A 65 9.03 -0.05 -10.42
C GLN A 65 8.84 -1.55 -10.29
N GLU A 66 8.16 -2.15 -11.26
CA GLU A 66 8.15 -3.59 -11.40
C GLU A 66 9.53 -4.10 -11.85
N ALA A 67 10.09 -5.05 -11.09
CA ALA A 67 11.37 -5.65 -11.41
C ALA A 67 11.21 -7.15 -11.74
N PRO A 68 11.80 -7.65 -12.84
CA PRO A 68 11.81 -9.07 -13.15
C PRO A 68 12.87 -9.79 -12.32
N SER A 69 12.43 -10.71 -11.46
CA SER A 69 13.23 -11.65 -10.69
C SER A 69 13.26 -13.02 -11.36
N LYS A 70 14.45 -13.60 -11.49
CA LYS A 70 14.63 -14.97 -11.99
C LYS A 70 13.94 -16.02 -11.11
N GLN A 71 13.81 -15.75 -9.81
CA GLN A 71 13.28 -16.70 -8.84
C GLN A 71 11.78 -16.51 -8.57
N PHE A 72 11.28 -15.27 -8.64
CA PHE A 72 9.94 -14.92 -8.17
C PHE A 72 9.06 -14.22 -9.21
N GLY A 73 9.51 -14.10 -10.46
CA GLY A 73 8.78 -13.36 -11.47
C GLY A 73 8.79 -11.86 -11.17
N LYS A 74 7.64 -11.19 -11.19
CA LYS A 74 7.55 -9.73 -10.96
C LYS A 74 7.59 -9.42 -9.46
N VAL A 75 8.50 -8.56 -9.04
CA VAL A 75 8.66 -8.10 -7.63
C VAL A 75 8.68 -6.58 -7.53
N LEU A 76 8.41 -6.05 -6.34
CA LEU A 76 8.46 -4.61 -6.07
C LEU A 76 9.93 -4.15 -6.05
N GLY A 77 10.37 -3.44 -7.09
CA GLY A 77 11.64 -2.72 -7.08
C GLY A 77 11.45 -1.33 -6.49
N VAL A 78 12.36 -0.93 -5.60
CA VAL A 78 12.36 0.39 -4.97
C VAL A 78 13.72 1.00 -5.19
N ARG A 79 13.74 2.25 -5.68
CA ARG A 79 14.91 3.12 -5.64
C ARG A 79 14.64 4.26 -4.67
N VAL A 80 15.59 4.54 -3.79
CA VAL A 80 15.60 5.68 -2.88
C VAL A 80 16.90 6.45 -3.10
N HIS A 81 16.81 7.75 -3.33
CA HIS A 81 17.99 8.61 -3.40
C HIS A 81 18.14 9.41 -2.10
N PHE A 82 19.01 8.94 -1.22
CA PHE A 82 19.31 9.62 0.04
C PHE A 82 20.31 10.78 -0.19
N PRO A 83 20.27 11.84 0.64
CA PRO A 83 21.28 12.91 0.59
C PRO A 83 22.68 12.33 0.82
N VAL A 84 23.71 12.85 0.15
CA VAL A 84 25.09 12.34 0.33
C VAL A 84 25.72 12.82 1.63
N GLU A 85 25.19 13.90 2.19
CA GLU A 85 25.60 14.46 3.46
C GLU A 85 25.35 13.47 4.61
N PRO A 86 26.13 13.59 5.70
CA PRO A 86 26.10 12.64 6.81
C PRO A 86 24.93 12.92 7.77
N PHE A 87 23.69 12.84 7.26
CA PHE A 87 22.47 13.01 8.02
C PHE A 87 21.69 11.70 8.10
N ASN A 88 21.13 11.43 9.27
CA ASN A 88 20.12 10.39 9.41
C ASN A 88 18.91 10.72 8.53
N SER A 89 18.41 9.72 7.83
CA SER A 89 17.27 9.87 6.94
C SER A 89 16.43 8.62 6.91
N TRP A 90 15.21 8.75 6.38
CA TRP A 90 14.33 7.62 6.15
C TRP A 90 13.56 7.81 4.85
N ALA A 91 13.10 6.69 4.30
CA ALA A 91 12.17 6.65 3.19
C ALA A 91 11.05 5.68 3.51
N ARG A 92 9.81 6.12 3.37
CA ARG A 92 8.61 5.29 3.51
C ARG A 92 8.12 4.89 2.14
N ILE A 93 8.03 3.58 1.91
CA ILE A 93 7.47 2.98 0.71
C ILE A 93 6.05 2.56 1.06
N GLN A 94 5.05 3.26 0.54
CA GLN A 94 3.66 3.01 0.92
C GLN A 94 2.78 2.75 -0.31
N PRO A 95 1.68 1.98 -0.14
CA PRO A 95 0.71 1.79 -1.20
C PRO A 95 0.10 3.14 -1.62
N PRO A 96 -0.44 3.25 -2.85
CA PRO A 96 -1.05 4.49 -3.34
C PRO A 96 -2.26 4.93 -2.52
N PHE A 97 -2.92 4.01 -1.83
CA PHE A 97 -4.04 4.31 -0.92
C PHE A 97 -3.99 3.38 0.29
N GLU A 98 -4.61 3.80 1.39
CA GLU A 98 -4.81 2.93 2.55
C GLU A 98 -5.72 1.76 2.17
N ILE A 99 -5.25 0.53 2.37
CA ILE A 99 -5.95 -0.68 1.93
C ILE A 99 -7.24 -0.86 2.77
N PRO A 100 -8.43 -0.85 2.14
CA PRO A 100 -9.69 -0.96 2.87
C PRO A 100 -9.95 -2.40 3.32
N ALA A 101 -10.27 -2.58 4.60
CA ALA A 101 -10.48 -3.90 5.19
C ALA A 101 -11.80 -4.58 4.78
N PHE A 102 -12.83 -3.77 4.48
CA PHE A 102 -14.19 -4.26 4.23
C PHE A 102 -14.69 -4.02 2.80
N GLU A 103 -13.79 -3.78 1.85
CA GLU A 103 -14.20 -3.60 0.45
C GLU A 103 -14.81 -4.89 -0.09
N ALA A 104 -16.05 -4.81 -0.58
CA ALA A 104 -16.74 -5.96 -1.13
C ALA A 104 -15.96 -6.56 -2.31
N MET A 105 -15.99 -7.89 -2.41
CA MET A 105 -15.43 -8.60 -3.55
C MET A 105 -16.11 -8.13 -4.83
N THR A 106 -15.32 -7.65 -5.79
CA THR A 106 -15.82 -7.17 -7.08
C THR A 106 -14.92 -7.66 -8.19
N LYS A 107 -15.52 -7.94 -9.35
CA LYS A 107 -14.76 -8.30 -10.55
C LYS A 107 -14.55 -7.04 -11.36
N VAL A 108 -13.33 -6.87 -11.88
CA VAL A 108 -13.00 -5.71 -12.71
C VAL A 108 -12.82 -6.18 -14.14
N ALA A 109 -13.59 -5.62 -15.06
CA ALA A 109 -13.49 -5.93 -16.48
C ALA A 109 -12.22 -5.33 -17.12
N ASP A 110 -11.92 -5.71 -18.37
CA ASP A 110 -10.70 -5.30 -19.07
C ASP A 110 -10.61 -3.78 -19.30
N ASP A 111 -11.76 -3.11 -19.40
CA ASP A 111 -11.90 -1.65 -19.50
C ASP A 111 -11.83 -0.91 -18.14
N GLY A 112 -11.70 -1.68 -17.07
CA GLY A 112 -11.66 -1.19 -15.72
C GLY A 112 -13.00 -0.72 -15.15
N THR A 113 -14.11 -1.26 -15.65
CA THR A 113 -15.42 -1.16 -14.99
C THR A 113 -15.51 -2.16 -13.84
N ILE A 114 -16.05 -1.71 -12.70
CA ILE A 114 -16.25 -2.53 -11.50
C ILE A 114 -17.61 -3.21 -11.63
N GLN A 115 -17.62 -4.54 -11.70
CA GLN A 115 -18.81 -5.37 -11.75
C GLN A 115 -19.27 -5.73 -10.33
N ALA A 116 -20.58 -5.86 -10.16
CA ALA A 116 -21.18 -6.26 -8.90
C ALA A 116 -20.69 -7.66 -8.47
N PRO A 117 -20.57 -7.92 -7.16
CA PRO A 117 -20.22 -9.24 -6.64
C PRO A 117 -21.19 -10.32 -7.14
N THR A 118 -20.67 -11.47 -7.58
CA THR A 118 -21.49 -12.64 -7.91
C THR A 118 -22.06 -13.30 -6.64
N ALA A 119 -23.04 -14.19 -6.78
CA ALA A 119 -23.58 -14.94 -5.64
C ALA A 119 -22.49 -15.78 -4.93
N GLU A 120 -21.54 -16.32 -5.69
CA GLU A 120 -20.38 -17.05 -5.18
C GLU A 120 -19.43 -16.14 -4.39
N ASP A 121 -19.17 -14.93 -4.90
CA ASP A 121 -18.32 -13.94 -4.21
C ASP A 121 -18.92 -13.55 -2.86
N LYS A 122 -20.24 -13.36 -2.81
CA LYS A 122 -20.98 -13.09 -1.56
C LYS A 122 -20.94 -14.26 -0.58
N ALA A 123 -20.98 -15.49 -1.10
CA ALA A 123 -20.90 -16.70 -0.27
C ALA A 123 -19.49 -16.92 0.32
N SER A 124 -18.44 -16.41 -0.32
CA SER A 124 -17.05 -16.60 0.13
C SER A 124 -16.70 -15.93 1.46
N LYS A 125 -17.48 -14.93 1.89
CA LYS A 125 -17.26 -14.07 3.07
C LYS A 125 -15.93 -13.29 3.09
N PHE A 126 -15.05 -13.51 2.13
CA PHE A 126 -13.81 -12.74 1.97
C PHE A 126 -14.11 -11.35 1.41
N THR A 127 -13.34 -10.36 1.84
CA THR A 127 -13.29 -9.05 1.21
C THR A 127 -12.16 -8.99 0.20
N ARG A 128 -12.22 -7.97 -0.65
CA ARG A 128 -11.38 -7.81 -1.84
C ARG A 128 -9.88 -7.87 -1.58
N PHE A 129 -9.44 -7.37 -0.42
CA PHE A 129 -8.04 -7.24 -0.08
C PHE A 129 -7.52 -8.35 0.84
N GLU A 130 -8.34 -9.37 1.12
CA GLU A 130 -7.91 -10.58 1.80
C GLU A 130 -7.14 -11.52 0.84
N ASN A 131 -6.70 -12.68 1.33
CA ASN A 131 -6.01 -13.70 0.52
C ASN A 131 -4.74 -13.21 -0.21
N GLY A 132 -3.93 -12.40 0.48
CA GLY A 132 -2.62 -11.96 -0.01
C GLY A 132 -2.61 -10.56 -0.65
N TYR A 133 -3.72 -9.84 -0.62
CA TYR A 133 -3.83 -8.47 -1.16
C TYR A 133 -3.72 -7.35 -0.10
N GLY A 134 -3.24 -7.69 1.10
CA GLY A 134 -2.81 -6.71 2.11
C GLY A 134 -3.67 -6.60 3.36
N VAL A 135 -4.76 -7.37 3.48
CA VAL A 135 -5.60 -7.45 4.69
C VAL A 135 -5.59 -8.87 5.25
N VAL A 136 -5.45 -8.97 6.57
CA VAL A 136 -5.62 -10.21 7.33
C VAL A 136 -6.65 -9.94 8.42
N LYS A 137 -7.78 -10.65 8.36
CA LYS A 137 -8.85 -10.54 9.37
C LYS A 137 -8.69 -11.54 10.49
N ASN A 138 -9.42 -11.26 11.58
CA ASN A 138 -9.48 -12.08 12.78
C ASN A 138 -8.10 -12.26 13.43
N VAL A 139 -7.32 -11.17 13.49
CA VAL A 139 -5.97 -11.16 14.05
C VAL A 139 -6.04 -10.80 15.52
N GLY A 140 -5.71 -11.75 16.40
CA GLY A 140 -5.62 -11.52 17.84
C GLY A 140 -4.26 -10.99 18.23
N VAL A 141 -3.28 -11.89 18.35
CA VAL A 141 -1.89 -11.53 18.65
C VAL A 141 -0.99 -11.98 17.51
N ILE A 142 -0.20 -11.06 16.98
CA ILE A 142 0.84 -11.39 16.00
C ILE A 142 1.96 -12.14 16.73
N LYS A 143 2.29 -13.34 16.27
CA LYS A 143 3.43 -14.12 16.74
C LYS A 143 4.71 -13.70 16.03
N SER A 144 4.66 -13.57 14.71
CA SER A 144 5.83 -13.18 13.92
C SER A 144 5.45 -12.54 12.60
N VAL A 145 6.35 -11.72 12.06
CA VAL A 145 6.27 -11.12 10.72
C VAL A 145 7.54 -11.51 9.97
N ALA A 146 7.42 -11.83 8.68
CA ALA A 146 8.57 -12.11 7.82
C ALA A 146 8.45 -11.34 6.51
N VAL A 147 9.58 -10.84 6.00
CA VAL A 147 9.66 -10.10 4.74
C VAL A 147 10.72 -10.76 3.86
N ASN A 148 10.34 -11.15 2.65
CA ASN A 148 11.28 -11.62 1.64
C ASN A 148 11.81 -10.44 0.82
N VAL A 149 13.09 -10.12 0.99
CA VAL A 149 13.74 -8.94 0.41
C VAL A 149 15.09 -9.31 -0.20
N TYR A 150 15.46 -8.65 -1.29
CA TYR A 150 16.76 -8.79 -1.92
C TYR A 150 17.72 -7.71 -1.38
N GLY A 151 18.80 -8.15 -0.75
CA GLY A 151 19.87 -7.29 -0.24
C GLY A 151 20.96 -7.06 -1.28
N LEU A 152 21.58 -5.88 -1.21
CA LEU A 152 22.74 -5.48 -2.02
C LEU A 152 23.88 -4.95 -1.12
N ASN A 153 24.00 -5.51 0.09
CA ASN A 153 24.96 -5.12 1.14
C ASN A 153 24.83 -3.69 1.68
N PHE A 154 23.70 -3.03 1.48
CA PHE A 154 23.44 -1.72 2.09
C PHE A 154 23.15 -1.85 3.59
N PRO A 155 23.84 -1.13 4.48
CA PRO A 155 23.65 -1.21 5.93
C PRO A 155 22.40 -0.45 6.43
N HIS A 156 21.35 -0.37 5.62
CA HIS A 156 20.12 0.33 5.99
C HIS A 156 19.17 -0.58 6.77
N GLY A 157 18.46 0.00 7.73
CA GLY A 157 17.43 -0.69 8.50
C GLY A 157 16.14 -0.81 7.70
N LEU A 158 15.51 -1.99 7.73
CA LEU A 158 14.19 -2.23 7.17
C LEU A 158 13.17 -2.39 8.31
N SER A 159 12.06 -1.68 8.19
CA SER A 159 10.86 -1.90 9.01
C SER A 159 9.62 -2.15 8.13
N ALA A 160 8.73 -3.04 8.57
CA ALA A 160 7.40 -3.20 8.00
C ALA A 160 6.38 -2.40 8.81
N VAL A 161 5.43 -1.76 8.13
CA VAL A 161 4.35 -1.00 8.77
C VAL A 161 3.07 -1.81 8.70
N LEU A 162 2.48 -2.09 9.86
CA LEU A 162 1.21 -2.78 10.00
C LEU A 162 0.20 -1.84 10.65
N ILE A 163 -0.97 -1.68 10.04
CA ILE A 163 -2.04 -0.82 10.56
C ILE A 163 -3.10 -1.72 11.19
N ASP A 164 -3.48 -1.43 12.44
CA ASP A 164 -4.51 -2.18 13.14
C ASP A 164 -5.95 -1.73 12.79
N ALA A 165 -6.94 -2.34 13.45
CA ALA A 165 -8.35 -2.02 13.26
C ALA A 165 -8.73 -0.61 13.78
N ASP A 166 -8.01 -0.09 14.76
CA ASP A 166 -8.22 1.26 15.29
C ASP A 166 -7.53 2.33 14.44
N GLY A 167 -6.64 1.92 13.53
CA GLY A 167 -5.89 2.79 12.62
C GLY A 167 -4.51 3.17 13.14
N ASN A 168 -4.01 2.54 14.21
CA ASN A 168 -2.66 2.80 14.70
C ASN A 168 -1.63 2.08 13.84
N GLU A 169 -0.52 2.77 13.56
CA GLU A 169 0.61 2.20 12.83
C GLU A 169 1.59 1.53 13.79
N ASN A 170 1.77 0.23 13.61
CA ASN A 170 2.78 -0.56 14.28
C ASN A 170 3.97 -0.74 13.34
N VAL A 171 5.08 -0.09 13.66
CA VAL A 171 6.34 -0.18 12.90
C VAL A 171 7.19 -1.31 13.48
N VAL A 172 7.34 -2.37 12.70
CA VAL A 172 8.08 -3.58 13.10
C VAL A 172 9.46 -3.55 12.44
N PHE A 173 10.52 -3.45 13.25
CA PHE A 173 11.90 -3.50 12.74
C PHE A 173 12.26 -4.94 12.35
N MET A 174 12.58 -5.14 11.07
CA MET A 174 12.84 -6.44 10.48
C MET A 174 14.33 -6.82 10.52
N GLY A 175 15.23 -5.82 10.58
CA GLY A 175 16.67 -6.01 10.55
C GLY A 175 17.36 -5.10 9.53
N TYR A 176 18.64 -5.38 9.27
CA TYR A 176 19.46 -4.61 8.33
C TYR A 176 19.60 -5.32 6.98
N LEU A 177 19.72 -4.55 5.90
CA LEU A 177 19.88 -5.05 4.52
C LEU A 177 21.33 -5.33 4.13
N LYS A 178 22.20 -5.59 5.13
CA LYS A 178 23.64 -5.85 4.96
C LYS A 178 23.90 -7.32 4.61
N PHE A 179 23.32 -7.77 3.51
CA PHE A 179 23.55 -9.09 2.91
C PHE A 179 23.38 -8.99 1.40
N ASP A 180 23.82 -10.02 0.67
CA ASP A 180 23.72 -10.11 -0.78
C ASP A 180 22.74 -11.22 -1.18
N GLY A 181 21.84 -10.92 -2.10
CA GLY A 181 20.84 -11.86 -2.61
C GLY A 181 19.52 -11.83 -1.84
N TRP A 182 18.66 -12.82 -2.14
CA TRP A 182 17.36 -12.98 -1.46
C TRP A 182 17.54 -13.49 -0.04
N GLY A 183 16.95 -12.77 0.92
CA GLY A 183 16.88 -13.16 2.33
C GLY A 183 15.48 -12.98 2.90
N GLU A 184 15.13 -13.82 3.88
CA GLU A 184 13.92 -13.64 4.67
C GLU A 184 14.30 -12.98 6.00
N LEU A 185 13.90 -11.73 6.18
CA LEU A 185 14.03 -11.03 7.46
C LEU A 185 12.81 -11.35 8.30
N ARG A 186 13.04 -11.81 9.53
CA ARG A 186 11.98 -12.26 10.44
C ARG A 186 12.03 -11.48 11.75
N TRP A 187 10.87 -11.01 12.17
CA TRP A 187 10.62 -10.45 13.49
C TRP A 187 9.70 -11.38 14.27
N ASP A 188 10.13 -11.81 15.45
CA ASP A 188 9.31 -12.55 16.40
C ASP A 188 8.87 -11.60 17.52
N ASN A 189 7.58 -11.62 17.85
CA ASN A 189 7.01 -10.71 18.83
C ASN A 189 7.53 -11.03 20.24
N PRO A 190 8.32 -10.13 20.87
CA PRO A 190 8.89 -10.38 22.19
C PRO A 190 7.84 -10.48 23.30
N GLN A 191 6.64 -9.95 23.07
CA GLN A 191 5.53 -9.97 24.01
C GLN A 191 4.58 -11.15 23.77
N TYR A 192 4.92 -12.07 22.85
CA TYR A 192 4.09 -13.24 22.59
C TYR A 192 4.20 -14.25 23.74
N VAL A 193 3.08 -14.51 24.41
CA VAL A 193 3.00 -15.50 25.49
C VAL A 193 2.59 -16.85 24.90
N GLU A 194 3.49 -17.81 24.83
CA GLU A 194 3.18 -19.14 24.26
C GLU A 194 2.22 -19.95 25.14
N ASN A 195 2.41 -19.90 26.47
CA ASN A 195 1.58 -20.67 27.38
C ASN A 195 0.23 -19.99 27.65
N VAL A 196 -0.86 -20.62 27.21
CA VAL A 196 -2.24 -20.12 27.36
C VAL A 196 -2.59 -19.79 28.82
N ARG A 197 -2.04 -20.52 29.80
CA ARG A 197 -2.32 -20.28 31.22
C ARG A 197 -1.81 -18.93 31.73
N ASN A 198 -0.78 -18.39 31.07
CA ASN A 198 -0.19 -17.11 31.42
C ASN A 198 -0.75 -15.96 30.57
N ARG A 199 -1.72 -16.25 29.69
CA ARG A 199 -2.38 -15.23 28.86
C ARG A 199 -3.50 -14.59 29.66
N GLU A 200 -3.63 -13.28 29.50
CA GLU A 200 -4.82 -12.57 29.93
C GLU A 200 -5.96 -12.88 28.96
N LEU A 201 -6.95 -13.66 29.41
CA LEU A 201 -8.14 -13.97 28.63
C LEU A 201 -9.06 -12.75 28.60
N ARG A 202 -9.08 -12.05 27.47
CA ARG A 202 -9.95 -10.89 27.27
C ARG A 202 -11.18 -11.29 26.48
N LEU A 203 -12.37 -11.02 27.03
CA LEU A 203 -13.61 -11.09 26.28
C LEU A 203 -13.78 -9.78 25.50
N TYR A 204 -13.73 -9.86 24.17
CA TYR A 204 -14.03 -8.71 23.32
C TYR A 204 -15.52 -8.70 22.99
N PRO A 205 -16.21 -7.55 23.07
CA PRO A 205 -17.55 -7.43 22.51
C PRO A 205 -17.47 -7.69 21.01
N LEU A 206 -18.30 -8.61 20.53
CA LEU A 206 -18.23 -9.16 19.16
C LEU A 206 -18.89 -8.26 18.11
N TYR A 207 -19.79 -7.35 18.53
CA TYR A 207 -20.52 -6.39 17.70
C TYR A 207 -20.99 -5.22 18.58
N PRO A 208 -21.04 -3.95 18.11
CA PRO A 208 -20.68 -3.44 16.78
C PRO A 208 -19.19 -3.08 16.65
N LYS A 209 -18.30 -3.72 17.43
CA LYS A 209 -16.86 -3.63 17.17
C LYS A 209 -16.51 -4.56 16.01
N SER A 210 -15.69 -4.08 15.09
CA SER A 210 -15.16 -4.90 14.01
C SER A 210 -14.31 -6.04 14.59
N THR A 211 -14.40 -7.21 13.96
CA THR A 211 -13.45 -8.28 14.21
C THR A 211 -12.03 -7.73 13.99
N PRO A 212 -11.11 -7.89 14.96
CA PRO A 212 -9.75 -7.38 14.82
C PRO A 212 -9.10 -7.80 13.50
N PHE A 213 -8.44 -6.86 12.83
CA PHE A 213 -7.75 -7.10 11.57
C PHE A 213 -6.46 -6.30 11.53
N VAL A 214 -5.57 -6.70 10.64
CA VAL A 214 -4.32 -5.99 10.34
C VAL A 214 -4.24 -5.78 8.84
N LYS A 215 -3.87 -4.56 8.45
CA LYS A 215 -3.64 -4.15 7.06
C LYS A 215 -2.18 -3.77 6.86
N PHE A 216 -1.65 -4.06 5.68
CA PHE A 216 -0.29 -3.70 5.32
C PHE A 216 -0.20 -2.20 4.99
N GLY A 217 0.65 -1.48 5.71
CA GLY A 217 0.85 -0.03 5.55
C GLY A 217 2.07 0.36 4.72
N GLY A 218 2.97 -0.59 4.41
CA GLY A 218 4.17 -0.35 3.63
C GLY A 218 5.47 -0.72 4.36
N PHE A 219 6.58 -0.15 3.89
CA PHE A 219 7.92 -0.33 4.45
C PHE A 219 8.53 1.01 4.83
N ILE A 220 9.46 0.99 5.78
CA ILE A 220 10.32 2.12 6.11
C ILE A 220 11.77 1.66 6.01
N ILE A 221 12.56 2.40 5.23
CA ILE A 221 14.00 2.25 5.13
C ILE A 221 14.65 3.35 5.94
N GLN A 222 15.51 3.00 6.86
CA GLN A 222 16.26 3.92 7.70
C GLN A 222 17.74 3.92 7.30
N ARG A 223 18.26 5.11 7.02
CA ARG A 223 19.68 5.34 6.76
C ARG A 223 20.32 6.07 7.95
N ASP A 224 21.44 5.54 8.40
CA ASP A 224 22.35 6.20 9.33
C ASP A 224 23.24 7.20 8.56
N GLY A 225 23.41 8.42 9.10
CA GLY A 225 24.27 9.46 8.55
C GLY A 225 25.75 9.07 8.47
N ALA A 226 26.20 8.08 9.24
CA ALA A 226 27.55 7.51 9.12
C ALA A 226 27.74 6.63 7.87
N THR A 227 26.65 6.24 7.21
CA THR A 227 26.67 5.41 6.00
C THR A 227 26.59 6.26 4.74
N GLU A 228 27.19 5.79 3.65
CA GLU A 228 27.17 6.49 2.37
C GLU A 228 25.71 6.76 1.93
N GLY A 229 25.49 7.96 1.40
CA GLY A 229 24.20 8.35 0.83
C GLY A 229 24.10 7.98 -0.65
N GLY A 230 23.22 8.67 -1.37
CA GLY A 230 23.01 8.44 -2.78
C GLY A 230 21.99 7.34 -3.07
N ASP A 231 22.21 6.59 -4.14
CA ASP A 231 21.25 5.62 -4.67
C ASP A 231 21.25 4.32 -3.85
N PHE A 232 20.12 4.07 -3.20
CA PHE A 232 19.79 2.80 -2.57
C PHE A 232 18.72 2.09 -3.39
N VAL A 233 18.90 0.78 -3.62
CA VAL A 233 17.94 -0.06 -4.33
C VAL A 233 17.63 -1.29 -3.49
N ALA A 234 16.36 -1.66 -3.41
CA ALA A 234 15.91 -2.90 -2.79
C ALA A 234 14.74 -3.52 -3.57
N TYR A 235 14.58 -4.84 -3.43
CA TYR A 235 13.49 -5.56 -4.06
C TYR A 235 12.70 -6.35 -3.01
N PHE A 236 11.38 -6.25 -3.04
CA PHE A 236 10.48 -6.92 -2.09
C PHE A 236 9.57 -7.90 -2.82
N LYS A 237 9.49 -9.12 -2.30
CA LYS A 237 8.65 -10.18 -2.86
C LYS A 237 7.32 -10.29 -2.12
N ASP A 238 7.37 -10.59 -0.83
CA ASP A 238 6.17 -10.78 -0.01
C ASP A 238 6.41 -10.41 1.46
N VAL A 239 5.29 -10.23 2.16
CA VAL A 239 5.21 -10.09 3.62
C VAL A 239 4.31 -11.19 4.14
N LYS A 240 4.79 -11.93 5.16
CA LYS A 240 4.06 -13.02 5.80
C LYS A 240 3.86 -12.69 7.26
N VAL A 241 2.70 -13.07 7.80
CA VAL A 241 2.36 -12.86 9.21
C VAL A 241 1.87 -14.18 9.79
N ILE A 242 2.40 -14.54 10.96
CA ILE A 242 1.90 -15.64 11.78
C ILE A 242 1.20 -15.01 12.97
N TYR A 243 -0.05 -15.43 13.24
CA TYR A 243 -0.88 -14.83 14.27
C TYR A 243 -1.84 -15.85 14.88
N ASP A 244 -2.27 -15.55 16.10
CA ASP A 244 -3.37 -16.26 16.76
C ASP A 244 -4.69 -15.62 16.34
N LYS A 245 -5.73 -16.43 16.10
CA LYS A 245 -7.07 -15.89 15.82
C LYS A 245 -7.62 -15.14 17.04
N ALA A 246 -8.23 -13.97 16.82
CA ALA A 246 -8.85 -13.20 17.90
C ALA A 246 -10.10 -13.89 18.44
N VAL A 247 -10.89 -14.46 17.54
CA VAL A 247 -12.15 -15.13 17.83
C VAL A 247 -12.16 -16.46 17.08
N ILE A 248 -12.58 -17.53 17.75
CA ILE A 248 -12.88 -18.80 17.07
C ILE A 248 -14.19 -18.58 16.32
N GLU A 249 -14.20 -18.84 15.01
CA GLU A 249 -15.43 -18.80 14.22
C GLU A 249 -16.39 -19.85 14.76
N THR A 250 -17.38 -19.39 15.53
CA THR A 250 -18.53 -20.19 15.96
C THR A 250 -19.65 -19.97 14.97
N ASP A 251 -20.39 -21.03 14.65
CA ASP A 251 -21.63 -20.87 13.89
C ASP A 251 -22.58 -19.97 14.70
N ARG A 252 -22.95 -18.83 14.12
CA ARG A 252 -23.84 -17.87 14.77
C ARG A 252 -25.19 -17.95 14.10
N ASP A 253 -26.23 -17.97 14.93
CA ASP A 253 -27.61 -17.98 14.46
C ASP A 253 -28.01 -16.68 13.74
N ILE A 254 -27.29 -15.58 14.00
CA ILE A 254 -27.61 -14.24 13.49
C ILE A 254 -26.40 -13.65 12.75
N ASP A 255 -26.66 -13.17 11.53
CA ASP A 255 -25.72 -12.32 10.77
C ASP A 255 -25.90 -10.86 11.18
N ASP A 256 -25.25 -10.45 12.28
CA ASP A 256 -25.34 -9.11 12.84
C ASP A 256 -24.95 -8.02 11.82
N GLU A 257 -23.86 -8.23 11.08
CA GLU A 257 -23.37 -7.24 10.11
C GLU A 257 -24.28 -7.17 8.88
N GLY A 258 -24.75 -8.31 8.36
CA GLY A 258 -25.72 -8.32 7.27
C GLY A 258 -27.05 -7.62 7.63
N LEU A 259 -27.46 -7.67 8.91
CA LEU A 259 -28.68 -7.03 9.38
C LEU A 259 -28.51 -5.52 9.61
N TRP A 260 -27.40 -5.11 10.23
CA TRP A 260 -27.24 -3.75 10.76
C TRP A 260 -26.25 -2.87 9.98
N ASN A 261 -25.31 -3.45 9.23
CA ASN A 261 -24.30 -2.77 8.39
C ASN A 261 -23.43 -1.69 9.09
N ILE A 262 -23.35 -1.66 10.43
CA ILE A 262 -22.70 -0.55 11.16
C ILE A 262 -21.20 -0.48 10.87
N ILE A 263 -20.52 -1.63 10.80
CA ILE A 263 -19.08 -1.67 10.59
C ILE A 263 -18.78 -1.26 9.14
N GLN A 264 -19.51 -1.82 8.18
CA GLN A 264 -19.38 -1.51 6.77
C GLN A 264 -19.64 -0.02 6.49
N ASP A 265 -20.67 0.58 7.10
CA ASP A 265 -20.97 2.00 6.95
C ASP A 265 -19.84 2.88 7.49
N ARG A 266 -19.31 2.56 8.67
CA ARG A 266 -18.19 3.29 9.29
C ARG A 266 -16.93 3.22 8.44
N GLU A 267 -16.58 2.04 7.96
CA GLU A 267 -15.40 1.82 7.13
C GLU A 267 -15.57 2.43 5.75
N THR A 268 -16.78 2.39 5.18
CA THR A 268 -17.09 3.08 3.93
C THR A 268 -16.98 4.60 4.08
N ALA A 269 -17.43 5.17 5.20
CA ALA A 269 -17.28 6.59 5.47
C ALA A 269 -15.79 7.00 5.60
N ARG A 270 -14.99 6.23 6.35
CA ARG A 270 -13.53 6.45 6.47
C ARG A 270 -12.84 6.34 5.12
N LYS A 271 -13.14 5.28 4.37
CA LYS A 271 -12.67 5.05 3.02
C LYS A 271 -12.99 6.25 2.13
N ASN A 272 -14.25 6.69 2.07
CA ASN A 272 -14.66 7.80 1.22
C ASN A 272 -13.93 9.12 1.57
N ALA A 273 -13.67 9.37 2.85
CA ALA A 273 -12.89 10.54 3.28
C ALA A 273 -11.45 10.51 2.74
N GLU A 274 -10.77 9.36 2.84
CA GLU A 274 -9.41 9.18 2.32
C GLU A 274 -9.38 9.18 0.79
N MET A 275 -10.35 8.52 0.15
CA MET A 275 -10.52 8.50 -1.30
C MET A 275 -10.69 9.89 -1.89
N SER A 276 -11.48 10.75 -1.25
CA SER A 276 -11.69 12.13 -1.73
C SER A 276 -10.38 12.91 -1.72
N ARG A 277 -9.61 12.82 -0.64
CA ARG A 277 -8.31 13.50 -0.51
C ARG A 277 -7.31 13.01 -1.54
N PHE A 278 -7.17 11.69 -1.66
CA PHE A 278 -6.23 11.09 -2.60
C PHE A 278 -6.62 11.37 -4.06
N GLY A 279 -7.89 11.16 -4.42
CA GLY A 279 -8.40 11.40 -5.77
C GLY A 279 -8.23 12.85 -6.21
N GLN A 280 -8.50 13.81 -5.32
CA GLN A 280 -8.23 15.23 -5.57
C GLN A 280 -6.76 15.49 -5.86
N GLN A 281 -5.85 14.92 -5.06
CA GLN A 281 -4.41 15.09 -5.28
C GLN A 281 -3.96 14.53 -6.64
N GLN A 282 -4.47 13.35 -7.04
CA GLN A 282 -4.15 12.76 -8.35
C GLN A 282 -4.62 13.64 -9.52
N VAL A 283 -5.84 14.18 -9.44
CA VAL A 283 -6.34 15.09 -10.48
C VAL A 283 -5.56 16.39 -10.50
N LEU A 284 -5.20 16.94 -9.34
CA LEU A 284 -4.34 18.13 -9.29
C LEU A 284 -2.99 17.87 -9.97
N ARG A 285 -2.35 16.72 -9.70
CA ARG A 285 -1.09 16.33 -10.38
C ARG A 285 -1.28 16.23 -11.90
N TYR A 286 -2.38 15.65 -12.35
CA TYR A 286 -2.71 15.55 -13.78
C TYR A 286 -2.91 16.92 -14.43
N LEU A 287 -3.70 17.80 -13.79
CA LEU A 287 -3.92 19.16 -14.26
C LEU A 287 -2.63 19.96 -14.32
N GLU A 288 -1.77 19.86 -13.31
CA GLU A 288 -0.46 20.50 -13.32
C GLU A 288 0.44 19.94 -14.42
N ALA A 289 0.39 18.64 -14.71
CA ALA A 289 1.11 18.06 -15.84
C ALA A 289 0.65 18.64 -17.19
N GLN A 290 -0.66 18.84 -17.36
CA GLN A 290 -1.22 19.48 -18.57
C GLN A 290 -0.84 20.96 -18.71
N LYS A 291 -0.62 21.67 -17.60
CA LYS A 291 -0.19 23.07 -17.60
C LYS A 291 1.30 23.26 -17.93
N LYS A 292 2.10 22.19 -17.93
CA LYS A 292 3.53 22.31 -18.23
C LYS A 292 3.74 22.82 -19.66
N ALA A 293 4.64 23.79 -19.81
CA ALA A 293 5.04 24.27 -21.12
C ALA A 293 5.57 23.10 -21.96
N THR A 294 5.02 22.93 -23.16
CA THR A 294 5.46 21.93 -24.14
C THR A 294 6.64 22.43 -24.98
N GLU A 295 6.87 23.74 -24.97
CA GLU A 295 7.95 24.38 -25.72
C GLU A 295 9.28 24.20 -24.98
N SER A 296 10.30 23.73 -25.68
CA SER A 296 11.67 23.61 -25.15
C SER A 296 12.54 24.83 -25.45
N GLY A 297 12.02 25.83 -26.17
CA GLY A 297 12.75 27.02 -26.57
C GLY A 297 11.84 28.09 -27.16
N PHE A 298 12.37 29.31 -27.29
CA PHE A 298 11.63 30.47 -27.82
C PHE A 298 11.56 30.43 -29.34
N THR A 299 10.40 30.73 -29.91
CA THR A 299 10.26 30.93 -31.37
C THR A 299 10.98 32.23 -31.78
N PRO A 300 12.01 32.17 -32.64
CA PRO A 300 12.71 33.37 -33.08
C PRO A 300 11.80 34.25 -33.94
N ALA A 301 11.90 35.57 -33.76
CA ALA A 301 11.11 36.53 -34.54
C ALA A 301 11.51 36.47 -36.03
N THR A 302 10.54 36.30 -36.92
CA THR A 302 10.75 36.32 -38.36
C THR A 302 11.26 37.70 -38.77
N THR A 303 12.51 37.78 -39.21
CA THR A 303 13.08 39.02 -39.75
C THR A 303 12.48 39.25 -41.14
N THR A 304 11.41 40.04 -41.21
CA THR A 304 10.92 40.54 -42.50
C THR A 304 11.97 41.52 -43.03
N LYS A 305 12.63 41.15 -44.14
CA LYS A 305 13.55 42.02 -44.89
C LYS A 305 12.79 43.11 -45.62
#